data_AF-A6RDA3-F1
#
_entry.id   AF-A6RDA3-F1
#
_cell.length_a   1.000
_cell.length_b   1.000
_cell.length_c   1.000
_cell.angle_alpha   90.00
_cell.angle_beta   90.00
_cell.angle_gamma   90.00
#
_symmetry.space_group_name_H-M   'P 1'
#
loop_
_entity.id
_entity.type
_entity.pdbx_description
1 polymer ?
#
loop_
_entity_poly.entity_id
_entity_poly.type
_entity_poly.pdbx_seq_one_letter_code
_entity_poly.pdbx_strand_id
1 'polypeptide(L)'
;MKLLLSTIVAFHSVFNGIAWKTSISEFLTKLNPHMDGFLHIDDHGILRHYDGEGKVLDYARLEPTELTAFAQERYTGGTLDDLLAVWKDADSSLVEDEMIWNPPQDHFSLMNSEDALPDTPETLKSGDANLLEASAMLSCHNFFCRQNSHCSLVWGTSSPCRWCLGVSNRTGGHCSQNYMVVSP
;
A
#
# COMPACT_ATOMS: atom_id res chain seq x y z
N MET A 1 -20.28 -4.69 -53.82
CA MET A 1 -19.15 -5.15 -52.99
C MET A 1 -19.22 -4.40 -51.67
N LYS A 2 -19.72 -5.06 -50.61
CA LYS A 2 -19.86 -4.48 -49.25
C LYS A 2 -18.50 -4.60 -48.56
N LEU A 3 -17.89 -3.49 -48.17
CA LEU A 3 -16.77 -3.50 -47.24
C LEU A 3 -17.34 -3.63 -45.82
N LEU A 4 -16.99 -4.74 -45.17
CA LEU A 4 -17.35 -5.09 -43.81
C LEU A 4 -16.53 -4.24 -42.81
N LEU A 5 -17.24 -3.62 -41.86
CA LEU A 5 -16.69 -3.15 -40.59
C LEU A 5 -16.30 -4.37 -39.72
N SER A 6 -15.14 -4.28 -39.05
CA SER A 6 -14.78 -4.92 -37.76
C SER A 6 -13.25 -4.99 -37.68
N THR A 7 -12.54 -4.56 -36.64
CA THR A 7 -12.79 -4.57 -35.21
C THR A 7 -11.91 -3.50 -34.57
N ILE A 8 -12.46 -2.64 -33.70
CA ILE A 8 -11.65 -1.92 -32.72
C ILE A 8 -11.63 -2.82 -31.49
N VAL A 9 -10.49 -3.48 -31.24
CA VAL A 9 -10.24 -4.20 -30.00
C VAL A 9 -10.09 -3.17 -28.90
N ALA A 10 -10.93 -3.24 -27.88
CA ALA A 10 -10.92 -2.37 -26.73
C ALA A 10 -9.58 -2.47 -25.98
N PHE A 11 -8.77 -1.43 -26.07
CA PHE A 11 -7.64 -1.17 -25.17
C PHE A 11 -8.11 -0.20 -24.07
N HIS A 12 -8.74 -0.71 -23.01
CA HIS A 12 -9.03 0.09 -21.81
C HIS A 12 -8.25 -0.35 -20.56
N SER A 13 -7.43 -1.40 -20.65
CA SER A 13 -6.83 -2.01 -19.45
C SER A 13 -5.42 -1.52 -19.08
N VAL A 14 -4.85 -0.55 -19.80
CA VAL A 14 -3.46 -0.10 -19.56
C VAL A 14 -3.38 1.28 -18.88
N PHE A 15 -4.45 2.08 -18.87
CA PHE A 15 -4.41 3.43 -18.32
C PHE A 15 -4.55 3.49 -16.79
N ASN A 16 -5.17 2.50 -16.16
CA ASN A 16 -5.50 2.55 -14.73
C ASN A 16 -4.33 2.21 -13.80
N GLY A 17 -3.38 1.38 -14.25
CA GLY A 17 -2.22 1.00 -13.46
C GLY A 17 -1.23 2.16 -13.21
N ILE A 18 -1.30 3.21 -14.05
CA ILE A 18 -0.45 4.41 -13.93
C ILE A 18 -1.11 5.43 -12.98
N ALA A 19 -2.43 5.58 -13.05
CA ALA A 19 -3.16 6.61 -12.30
C ALA A 19 -2.96 6.50 -10.78
N TRP A 20 -3.20 5.32 -10.20
CA TRP A 20 -3.04 5.12 -8.75
C TRP A 20 -1.59 5.31 -8.29
N LYS A 21 -0.63 4.89 -9.12
CA LYS A 21 0.79 5.10 -8.84
C LYS A 21 1.09 6.57 -8.79
N THR A 22 0.56 7.37 -9.71
CA THR A 22 0.73 8.82 -9.71
C THR A 22 0.13 9.46 -8.45
N SER A 23 -1.11 9.14 -8.10
CA SER A 23 -1.80 9.72 -6.94
C SER A 23 -1.11 9.39 -5.62
N ILE A 24 -0.77 8.12 -5.40
CA ILE A 24 -0.07 7.72 -4.17
C ILE A 24 1.39 8.22 -4.19
N SER A 25 2.09 8.23 -5.33
CA SER A 25 3.43 8.82 -5.44
C SER A 25 3.43 10.29 -5.06
N GLU A 26 2.49 11.06 -5.61
CA GLU A 26 2.38 12.48 -5.30
C GLU A 26 2.14 12.69 -3.80
N PHE A 27 1.29 11.87 -3.18
CA PHE A 27 1.09 11.87 -1.74
C PHE A 27 2.39 11.57 -0.99
N LEU A 28 3.10 10.49 -1.33
CA LEU A 28 4.35 10.09 -0.66
C LEU A 28 5.48 11.11 -0.81
N THR A 29 5.56 11.83 -1.92
CA THR A 29 6.62 12.83 -2.13
C THR A 29 6.54 14.00 -1.15
N LYS A 30 5.37 14.23 -0.55
CA LYS A 30 5.12 15.28 0.45
C LYS A 30 5.43 14.81 1.87
N LEU A 31 5.58 13.50 2.08
CA LEU A 31 5.80 12.93 3.41
C LEU A 31 7.27 12.94 3.81
N ASN A 32 7.54 13.02 5.12
CA ASN A 32 8.88 12.84 5.66
C ASN A 32 9.17 11.33 5.83
N PRO A 33 10.05 10.71 5.01
CA PRO A 33 10.31 9.27 5.07
C PRO A 33 11.15 8.84 6.29
N HIS A 34 11.64 9.79 7.09
CA HIS A 34 12.37 9.55 8.33
C HIS A 34 11.49 9.63 9.57
N MET A 35 10.22 10.00 9.40
CA MET A 35 9.26 9.97 10.48
C MET A 35 8.76 8.55 10.70
N ASP A 36 8.84 8.09 11.95
CA ASP A 36 8.23 6.80 12.29
C ASP A 36 6.70 6.94 12.35
N GLY A 37 6.01 5.84 12.10
CA GLY A 37 4.58 5.84 11.80
C GLY A 37 4.23 4.86 10.69
N PHE A 38 3.10 5.02 10.03
CA PHE A 38 2.66 4.12 8.96
C PHE A 38 1.66 4.78 8.01
N LEU A 39 1.41 4.10 6.91
CA LEU A 39 0.34 4.39 5.96
C LEU A 39 -0.78 3.38 6.11
N HIS A 40 -2.02 3.81 5.91
CA HIS A 40 -3.16 2.90 5.91
C HIS A 40 -4.24 3.37 4.92
N ILE A 41 -4.76 2.42 4.14
CA ILE A 41 -5.92 2.64 3.25
C ILE A 41 -7.14 1.99 3.90
N ASP A 42 -8.16 2.76 4.22
CA ASP A 42 -9.39 2.24 4.81
C ASP A 42 -10.38 1.66 3.78
N ASP A 43 -11.51 1.16 4.28
CA ASP A 43 -12.57 0.55 3.46
C ASP A 43 -13.28 1.56 2.54
N HIS A 44 -13.13 2.86 2.81
CA HIS A 44 -13.72 3.94 2.03
C HIS A 44 -12.75 4.54 1.01
N GLY A 45 -11.52 4.04 0.92
CA GLY A 45 -10.52 4.53 -0.01
C GLY A 45 -9.77 5.77 0.47
N ILE A 46 -9.75 6.04 1.78
CA ILE A 46 -8.92 7.10 2.34
C ILE A 46 -7.55 6.53 2.70
N LEU A 47 -6.51 6.97 2.00
CA LEU A 47 -5.12 6.75 2.38
C LEU A 47 -4.74 7.79 3.44
N ARG A 48 -4.31 7.35 4.61
CA ARG A 48 -3.83 8.22 5.70
C ARG A 48 -2.37 7.93 6.03
N HIS A 49 -1.64 8.98 6.36
CA HIS A 49 -0.32 8.90 6.98
C HIS A 49 -0.45 9.19 8.47
N TYR A 50 -0.01 8.24 9.28
CA TYR A 50 -0.01 8.33 10.74
C TYR A 50 1.41 8.53 11.25
N ASP A 51 1.56 9.25 12.36
CA ASP A 51 2.77 9.21 13.16
C ASP A 51 2.87 7.93 14.00
N GLY A 52 3.99 7.77 14.71
CA GLY A 52 4.26 6.63 15.60
C GLY A 52 3.34 6.53 16.82
N GLU A 53 2.44 7.49 17.03
CA GLU A 53 1.46 7.49 18.13
C GLU A 53 0.01 7.34 17.62
N GLY A 54 -0.18 7.18 16.30
CA GLY A 54 -1.50 6.97 15.71
C GLY A 54 -2.27 8.24 15.39
N LYS A 55 -1.62 9.41 15.38
CA LYS A 55 -2.23 10.65 14.91
C LYS A 55 -2.10 10.77 13.40
N VAL A 56 -3.19 11.15 12.73
CA VAL A 56 -3.20 11.44 11.29
C VAL A 56 -2.42 12.74 11.01
N LEU A 57 -1.44 12.67 10.11
CA LEU A 57 -0.60 13.77 9.67
C LEU A 57 -0.99 14.31 8.30
N ASP A 58 -1.44 13.43 7.40
CA ASP A 58 -1.86 13.77 6.05
C ASP A 58 -2.77 12.68 5.48
N TYR A 59 -3.49 12.99 4.38
CA TYR A 59 -4.34 12.02 3.69
C TYR A 59 -4.45 12.26 2.18
N ALA A 60 -4.88 11.21 1.47
CA ALA A 60 -5.32 11.27 0.08
C ALA A 60 -6.63 10.49 -0.08
N ARG A 61 -7.49 10.95 -0.98
CA ARG A 61 -8.71 10.26 -1.39
C ARG A 61 -8.38 9.45 -2.64
N LEU A 62 -8.62 8.15 -2.60
CA LEU A 62 -8.42 7.25 -3.73
C LEU A 62 -9.75 6.93 -4.40
N GLU A 63 -9.72 6.82 -5.72
CA GLU A 63 -10.87 6.42 -6.52
C GLU A 63 -10.99 4.88 -6.56
N PRO A 64 -12.20 4.32 -6.78
CA PRO A 64 -12.40 2.86 -6.84
C PRO A 64 -11.50 2.15 -7.86
N THR A 65 -11.23 2.83 -8.98
CA THR A 65 -10.32 2.33 -10.03
C THR A 65 -8.88 2.26 -9.55
N GLU A 66 -8.46 3.19 -8.70
CA GLU A 66 -7.12 3.21 -8.11
C GLU A 66 -6.96 2.13 -7.05
N LEU A 67 -7.97 1.96 -6.19
CA LEU A 67 -8.02 0.87 -5.20
C LEU A 67 -7.96 -0.50 -5.86
N THR A 68 -8.74 -0.70 -6.94
CA THR A 68 -8.74 -1.94 -7.71
C THR A 68 -7.35 -2.24 -8.29
N ALA A 69 -6.72 -1.25 -8.92
CA ALA A 69 -5.42 -1.41 -9.53
C ALA A 69 -4.32 -1.65 -8.48
N PHE A 70 -4.38 -0.94 -7.35
CA PHE A 70 -3.52 -1.19 -6.19
C PHE A 70 -3.67 -2.62 -5.67
N ALA A 71 -4.91 -3.09 -5.46
CA ALA A 71 -5.18 -4.44 -4.97
C ALA A 71 -4.57 -5.52 -5.89
N GLN A 72 -4.84 -5.41 -7.20
CA GLN A 72 -4.40 -6.37 -8.21
C GLN A 72 -2.89 -6.42 -8.39
N GLU A 73 -2.18 -5.30 -8.21
CA GLU A 73 -0.72 -5.29 -8.28
C GLU A 73 -0.09 -5.89 -7.03
N ARG A 74 -0.76 -5.77 -5.88
CA ARG A 74 -0.13 -5.94 -4.58
C ARG A 74 -0.52 -7.23 -3.84
N TYR A 75 -1.65 -7.82 -4.21
CA TYR A 75 -2.22 -9.00 -3.56
C TYR A 75 -2.67 -10.02 -4.60
N THR A 76 -2.74 -11.28 -4.17
CA THR A 76 -3.27 -12.38 -4.98
C THR A 76 -4.13 -13.29 -4.11
N GLY A 77 -4.90 -14.20 -4.73
CA GLY A 77 -5.74 -15.17 -4.01
C GLY A 77 -6.83 -14.53 -3.16
N GLY A 78 -7.21 -15.19 -2.06
CA GLY A 78 -8.33 -14.75 -1.21
C GLY A 78 -8.18 -13.32 -0.67
N THR A 79 -6.96 -12.88 -0.36
CA THR A 79 -6.70 -11.50 0.09
C THR A 79 -7.07 -10.47 -0.98
N LEU A 80 -6.79 -10.76 -2.25
CA LEU A 80 -7.20 -9.90 -3.36
C LEU A 80 -8.72 -9.86 -3.48
N ASP A 81 -9.37 -11.03 -3.45
CA ASP A 81 -10.84 -11.13 -3.57
C ASP A 81 -11.56 -10.37 -2.45
N ASP A 82 -11.08 -10.50 -1.21
CA ASP A 82 -11.61 -9.76 -0.05
C ASP A 82 -11.49 -8.24 -0.24
N LEU A 83 -10.32 -7.75 -0.66
CA LEU A 83 -10.08 -6.31 -0.83
C LEU A 83 -10.92 -5.75 -1.97
N LEU A 84 -11.06 -6.48 -3.08
CA LEU A 84 -11.95 -6.08 -4.17
C LEU A 84 -13.42 -6.07 -3.74
N ALA A 85 -13.83 -6.98 -2.86
CA ALA A 85 -15.19 -6.99 -2.31
C ALA A 85 -15.44 -5.79 -1.39
N VAL A 86 -14.50 -5.47 -0.50
CA VAL A 86 -14.57 -4.31 0.41
C VAL A 86 -14.59 -3.00 -0.39
N TRP A 87 -13.71 -2.85 -1.38
CA TRP A 87 -13.56 -1.60 -2.12
C TRP A 87 -14.51 -1.44 -3.32
N LYS A 88 -15.36 -2.44 -3.62
CA LYS A 88 -16.30 -2.40 -4.75
C LYS A 88 -17.18 -1.15 -4.72
N ASP A 89 -17.60 -0.76 -3.52
CA ASP A 89 -18.53 0.35 -3.27
C ASP A 89 -17.87 1.44 -2.41
N ALA A 90 -16.52 1.48 -2.38
CA ALA A 90 -15.81 2.56 -1.71
C ALA A 90 -16.12 3.89 -2.42
N ASP A 91 -16.51 4.90 -1.63
CA ASP A 91 -16.70 6.25 -2.12
C ASP A 91 -16.01 7.19 -1.16
N SER A 92 -14.78 7.55 -1.52
CA SER A 92 -13.95 8.42 -0.70
C SER A 92 -14.57 9.81 -0.61
N SER A 93 -15.42 10.27 -1.55
CA SER A 93 -16.03 11.59 -1.51
C SER A 93 -17.08 11.77 -0.41
N LEU A 94 -17.65 10.67 0.08
CA LEU A 94 -18.66 10.66 1.14
C LEU A 94 -18.07 10.72 2.55
N VAL A 95 -16.75 10.62 2.68
CA VAL A 95 -16.07 10.70 3.99
C VAL A 95 -15.88 12.16 4.38
N GLU A 96 -16.55 12.57 5.46
CA GLU A 96 -16.42 13.90 6.05
C GLU A 96 -15.01 14.16 6.59
N ASP A 97 -14.50 15.39 6.46
CA ASP A 97 -13.13 15.74 6.85
C ASP A 97 -12.82 15.42 8.33
N GLU A 98 -13.78 15.62 9.23
CA GLU A 98 -13.66 15.25 10.65
C GLU A 98 -13.32 13.76 10.83
N MET A 99 -13.95 12.88 10.05
CA MET A 99 -13.71 11.43 10.10
C MET A 99 -12.40 11.02 9.42
N ILE A 100 -11.84 11.88 8.57
CA ILE A 100 -10.52 11.67 7.98
C ILE A 100 -9.44 11.91 9.04
N TRP A 101 -9.51 13.03 9.75
CA TRP A 101 -8.53 13.36 10.77
C TRP A 101 -8.73 12.58 12.07
N ASN A 102 -9.95 12.07 12.31
CA ASN A 102 -10.33 11.34 13.51
C ASN A 102 -11.13 10.07 13.15
N PRO A 103 -10.45 9.03 12.62
CA PRO A 103 -11.13 7.83 12.12
C PRO A 103 -11.83 7.06 13.24
N PRO A 104 -13.03 6.48 12.99
CA PRO A 104 -13.78 5.74 14.00
C PRO A 104 -13.14 4.39 14.36
N GLN A 105 -12.32 3.86 13.46
CA GLN A 105 -11.57 2.64 13.65
C GLN A 105 -10.16 2.97 14.14
N ASP A 106 -9.74 2.29 15.21
CA ASP A 106 -8.40 2.44 15.76
C ASP A 106 -7.39 1.65 14.91
N HIS A 107 -7.02 2.25 13.78
CA HIS A 107 -6.02 1.68 12.88
C HIS A 107 -4.66 1.56 13.54
N PHE A 108 -4.33 2.40 14.52
CA PHE A 108 -3.10 2.28 15.30
C PHE A 108 -3.09 0.97 16.09
N SER A 109 -4.19 0.64 16.76
CA SER A 109 -4.35 -0.63 17.47
C SER A 109 -4.29 -1.83 16.51
N LEU A 110 -4.89 -1.75 15.32
CA LEU A 110 -4.80 -2.83 14.32
C LEU A 110 -3.37 -3.03 13.83
N MET A 111 -2.66 -1.93 13.54
CA MET A 111 -1.27 -1.97 13.09
C MET A 111 -0.32 -2.51 14.16
N ASN A 112 -0.61 -2.22 15.43
CA ASN A 112 0.25 -2.61 16.55
C ASN A 112 -0.22 -3.85 17.33
N SER A 113 -1.30 -4.51 16.87
CA SER A 113 -1.82 -5.72 17.51
C SER A 113 -0.76 -6.83 17.61
N GLU A 114 -0.72 -7.51 18.76
CA GLU A 114 0.15 -8.67 18.99
C GLU A 114 -0.27 -9.88 18.15
N ASP A 115 -1.57 -9.97 17.81
CA ASP A 115 -2.13 -11.00 16.93
C ASP A 115 -1.69 -10.83 15.47
N ALA A 116 -1.03 -9.71 15.13
CA ALA A 116 -0.50 -9.43 13.79
C ALA A 116 0.74 -10.28 13.45
N LEU A 117 0.88 -11.47 14.03
CA LEU A 117 1.98 -12.39 13.73
C LEU A 117 1.91 -12.78 12.24
N PRO A 118 3.05 -12.80 11.53
CA PRO A 118 3.07 -13.17 10.13
C PRO A 118 2.63 -14.62 9.96
N ASP A 119 1.73 -14.86 9.00
CA ASP A 119 1.75 -16.10 8.24
C ASP A 119 3.11 -16.11 7.50
N THR A 120 4.14 -16.62 8.17
CA THR A 120 5.57 -16.58 7.85
C THR A 120 5.96 -16.19 6.41
N PRO A 121 6.95 -15.30 6.29
CA PRO A 121 8.17 -15.63 5.56
C PRO A 121 9.32 -15.75 6.58
N GLU A 122 10.07 -16.84 6.48
CA GLU A 122 11.20 -17.20 7.34
C GLU A 122 11.94 -15.99 7.91
N THR A 123 12.07 -15.95 9.24
CA THR A 123 13.14 -15.19 9.90
C THR A 123 14.45 -15.48 9.17
N LEU A 124 14.94 -14.53 8.39
CA LEU A 124 16.32 -14.56 7.90
C LEU A 124 17.21 -14.58 9.13
N LYS A 125 17.68 -15.77 9.49
CA LYS A 125 18.68 -15.94 10.52
C LYS A 125 19.90 -15.15 10.05
N SER A 126 20.25 -14.14 10.83
CA SER A 126 21.51 -13.41 10.73
C SER A 126 22.67 -14.40 10.68
N GLY A 127 23.14 -14.74 9.48
CA GLY A 127 24.13 -15.81 9.30
C GLY A 127 24.59 -16.03 7.86
N ASP A 128 23.75 -15.78 6.85
CA ASP A 128 24.15 -16.06 5.47
C ASP A 128 24.79 -14.86 4.79
N ALA A 129 26.11 -14.93 4.73
CA ALA A 129 26.99 -14.03 4.00
C ALA A 129 26.75 -14.15 2.47
N ASN A 130 25.67 -13.54 2.00
CA ASN A 130 25.53 -12.82 0.72
C ASN A 130 24.16 -12.09 0.67
N LEU A 131 23.76 -11.51 1.81
CA LEU A 131 22.54 -10.73 1.99
C LEU A 131 22.39 -9.54 1.02
N LEU A 132 23.49 -9.03 0.47
CA LEU A 132 23.45 -7.90 -0.49
C LEU A 132 22.91 -8.32 -1.88
N GLU A 133 23.10 -9.58 -2.28
CA GLU A 133 22.61 -10.12 -3.57
C GLU A 133 21.22 -10.74 -3.44
N ALA A 134 20.92 -11.41 -2.32
CA ALA A 134 19.61 -11.98 -2.05
C ALA A 134 18.54 -10.91 -1.76
N SER A 135 18.94 -9.80 -1.13
CA SER A 135 18.06 -8.67 -0.91
C SER A 135 17.61 -8.08 -2.25
N ALA A 136 18.47 -7.92 -3.26
CA ALA A 136 18.10 -7.36 -4.57
C ALA A 136 16.93 -8.06 -5.30
N MET A 137 16.54 -9.29 -4.91
CA MET A 137 15.40 -10.03 -5.49
C MET A 137 14.12 -10.02 -4.63
N LEU A 138 14.17 -9.53 -3.38
CA LEU A 138 13.03 -9.54 -2.48
C LEU A 138 12.19 -8.28 -2.68
N SER A 139 10.94 -8.45 -3.13
CA SER A 139 10.00 -7.34 -3.18
C SER A 139 9.68 -6.86 -1.76
N CYS A 140 9.59 -5.55 -1.56
CA CYS A 140 9.32 -4.95 -0.24
C CYS A 140 8.09 -5.56 0.42
N HIS A 141 7.11 -5.97 -0.38
CA HIS A 141 5.88 -6.51 0.13
C HIS A 141 5.98 -7.80 0.91
N ASN A 142 7.09 -8.52 0.78
CA ASN A 142 7.35 -9.75 1.50
C ASN A 142 7.67 -9.49 2.98
N PHE A 143 7.92 -8.25 3.38
CA PHE A 143 8.29 -7.91 4.75
C PHE A 143 7.10 -7.33 5.50
N PHE A 144 6.69 -8.04 6.56
CA PHE A 144 5.71 -7.55 7.51
C PHE A 144 6.26 -6.37 8.31
N CYS A 145 5.40 -5.40 8.61
CA CYS A 145 5.76 -4.21 9.35
C CYS A 145 4.61 -3.73 10.23
N ARG A 146 4.95 -2.91 11.23
CA ARG A 146 3.98 -2.16 12.04
C ARG A 146 4.21 -0.67 11.92
N GLN A 147 5.47 -0.28 11.74
CA GLN A 147 5.90 1.10 11.53
C GLN A 147 6.98 1.18 10.44
N ASN A 148 7.20 2.38 9.90
CA ASN A 148 8.17 2.69 8.85
C ASN A 148 9.59 2.26 9.24
N SER A 149 9.94 2.36 10.53
CA SER A 149 11.24 1.91 11.05
C SER A 149 11.51 0.43 10.78
N HIS A 150 10.50 -0.45 10.80
CA HIS A 150 10.65 -1.88 10.51
C HIS A 150 11.13 -2.11 9.06
N CYS A 151 10.68 -1.29 8.12
CA CYS A 151 11.06 -1.39 6.71
C CYS A 151 12.48 -0.87 6.45
N SER A 152 12.91 0.12 7.23
CA SER A 152 14.24 0.72 7.13
C SER A 152 15.35 -0.21 7.66
N LEU A 153 15.05 -1.07 8.64
CA LEU A 153 16.02 -1.94 9.30
C LEU A 153 16.51 -3.12 8.44
N VAL A 154 15.71 -3.57 7.47
CA VAL A 154 16.05 -4.74 6.63
C VAL A 154 17.09 -4.39 5.53
N TRP A 155 17.23 -3.11 5.18
CA TRP A 155 17.91 -2.68 3.95
C TRP A 155 18.85 -1.48 4.13
N GLY A 156 18.92 -0.89 5.32
CA GLY A 156 19.74 0.29 5.60
C GLY A 156 19.14 1.61 5.09
N THR A 157 19.84 2.72 5.34
CA THR A 157 19.36 4.10 5.18
C THR A 157 19.03 4.53 3.74
N SER A 158 19.34 3.70 2.75
CA SER A 158 19.12 3.96 1.32
C SER A 158 18.09 3.03 0.68
N SER A 159 17.37 2.24 1.50
CA SER A 159 16.36 1.29 1.01
C SER A 159 15.26 1.96 0.19
N PRO A 160 14.81 1.36 -0.91
CA PRO A 160 13.54 1.71 -1.51
C PRO A 160 12.36 1.32 -0.60
N CYS A 161 12.48 0.29 0.23
CA CYS A 161 11.41 -0.18 1.12
C CYS A 161 11.38 0.66 2.40
N ARG A 162 10.58 1.73 2.47
CA ARG A 162 10.53 2.62 3.65
C ARG A 162 9.19 2.71 4.32
N TRP A 163 8.12 2.51 3.56
CA TRP A 163 6.77 2.75 4.05
C TRP A 163 6.15 1.46 4.56
N CYS A 164 5.63 1.50 5.78
CA CYS A 164 4.76 0.45 6.26
C CYS A 164 3.32 0.74 5.83
N LEU A 165 2.70 -0.18 5.07
CA LEU A 165 1.36 0.01 4.54
C LEU A 165 0.40 -1.06 5.03
N GLY A 166 -0.60 -0.65 5.83
CA GLY A 166 -1.77 -1.45 6.20
C GLY A 166 -2.95 -1.17 5.28
N VAL A 167 -3.92 -2.09 5.26
CA VAL A 167 -5.14 -1.95 4.44
C VAL A 167 -6.36 -2.49 5.17
N SER A 168 -7.50 -1.83 4.98
CA SER A 168 -8.80 -2.25 5.51
C SER A 168 -8.73 -2.53 7.02
N ASN A 169 -9.48 -3.51 7.51
CA ASN A 169 -9.49 -3.92 8.91
C ASN A 169 -8.39 -4.96 9.26
N ARG A 170 -7.35 -5.08 8.44
CA ARG A 170 -6.30 -6.08 8.65
C ARG A 170 -5.29 -5.63 9.70
N THR A 171 -4.74 -6.59 10.43
CA THR A 171 -3.73 -6.34 11.46
C THR A 171 -2.34 -6.22 10.86
N GLY A 172 -1.63 -5.15 11.22
CA GLY A 172 -0.31 -4.85 10.68
C GLY A 172 -0.30 -4.49 9.18
N GLY A 173 0.90 -4.40 8.63
CA GLY A 173 1.10 -4.01 7.24
C GLY A 173 2.28 -4.70 6.60
N HIS A 174 2.56 -4.29 5.37
CA HIS A 174 3.71 -4.78 4.61
C HIS A 174 4.52 -3.62 4.06
N CYS A 175 5.83 -3.81 3.95
CA CYS A 175 6.71 -2.78 3.44
C CYS A 175 6.41 -2.46 1.97
N SER A 176 6.56 -1.19 1.61
CA SER A 176 6.33 -0.68 0.27
C SER A 176 7.51 0.16 -0.21
N GLN A 177 7.74 0.13 -1.53
CA GLN A 177 8.78 0.91 -2.17
C GLN A 177 8.45 2.40 -2.18
N ASN A 178 9.49 3.23 -2.14
CA ASN A 178 9.44 4.66 -2.41
C ASN A 178 9.17 4.93 -3.91
N TYR A 179 9.39 3.95 -4.79
CA TYR A 179 9.22 4.04 -6.25
C TYR A 179 7.78 3.73 -6.71
N MET A 180 6.80 4.45 -6.17
CA MET A 180 5.68 4.91 -6.99
C MET A 180 6.10 6.05 -7.94
N VAL A 181 7.40 6.37 -8.01
CA VAL A 181 8.01 7.10 -9.11
C VAL A 181 8.22 6.12 -10.27
N VAL A 182 7.36 6.24 -11.29
CA VAL A 182 7.49 5.67 -12.64
C VAL A 182 8.95 5.59 -13.10
N SER A 183 9.42 4.38 -13.40
CA SER A 183 10.47 4.22 -14.41
C SER A 183 9.86 4.55 -15.78
N PRO A 184 10.56 5.32 -16.63
CA PRO A 184 10.06 5.74 -17.95
C PRO A 184 9.80 4.58 -18.90
#